data_AF-A0A940L6B3-F1
#
_entry.id   AF-A0A940L6B3-F1
#
_cell.length_a   1.000
_cell.length_b   1.000
_cell.length_c   1.000
_cell.angle_alpha   90.00
_cell.angle_beta   90.00
_cell.angle_gamma   90.00
#
_symmetry.space_group_name_H-M   'P 1'
#
loop_
_entity.id
_entity.type
_entity.pdbx_description
1 polymer ?
#
loop_
_entity_poly.entity_id
_entity_poly.type
_entity_poly.pdbx_seq_one_letter_code
_entity_poly.pdbx_strand_id
1 'polypeptide(L)'
;MIAFLLIFLMGFKVEAAPVLVTGLDQVNRELNDPKIFNAQSCPGYINRVTDFLFAQPANHFIPQTEEDINDFKAHGVELVNQVFMIRVKLHDLLQQFAKEDMLGDACVLKMREGMQYARFTEEYLIDWLVQNKVVEYKDSLVLGGETPFLLRNTKFSEVNLQPGDVLLIRGKSYVSAMIARIGDEEGNFSHMAIVAEDDHGALFIVESLIQYGVVVTPLEQWRKTPDARVALFRQPDMALAHKAASISYAWGQKHAEYDFAMDDNDYDKVFCAEVIRYAYDKASDGKLMVPLYRSHVTKFKGGAYPKSLGVTSDSLFAPYDIEVDPRFDLVAEWKYFPLLRQVRMQDSVFQSIYAWMPGLNYSFYPNWWITTQAYIGKSIRYLGFMSDEFPTYMPIQTMESVLQFETVSKALEANLQKIENDYYTAKGYLPSFQEMMIFNNDYRKADCLLYQEGKSSEFHNIFRGPTCE
;
A
#
# COMPACT_ATOMS: atom_id res chain seq x y z
N MET A 1 -19.67 -24.81 -14.30
CA MET A 1 -19.18 -25.93 -13.46
C MET A 1 -18.90 -27.24 -14.22
N ILE A 2 -19.53 -27.53 -15.36
CA ILE A 2 -19.29 -28.78 -16.12
C ILE A 2 -18.23 -28.63 -17.24
N ALA A 3 -17.84 -27.40 -17.60
CA ALA A 3 -16.77 -27.16 -18.58
C ALA A 3 -15.34 -27.40 -18.02
N PHE A 4 -15.19 -27.51 -16.69
CA PHE A 4 -13.89 -27.73 -16.04
C PHE A 4 -13.45 -29.21 -16.06
N LEU A 5 -14.36 -30.16 -16.34
CA LEU A 5 -14.03 -31.59 -16.34
C LEU A 5 -13.59 -32.14 -17.71
N LEU A 6 -13.77 -31.40 -18.80
CA LEU A 6 -13.57 -31.92 -20.16
C LEU A 6 -12.18 -31.66 -20.75
N ILE A 7 -11.33 -30.85 -20.09
CA ILE A 7 -9.95 -30.61 -20.53
C ILE A 7 -9.03 -31.80 -20.16
N PHE A 8 -9.46 -32.71 -19.28
CA PHE A 8 -8.65 -33.85 -18.83
C PHE A 8 -8.74 -35.13 -19.70
N LEU A 9 -9.51 -35.13 -20.79
CA LEU A 9 -9.77 -36.36 -21.59
C LEU A 9 -9.17 -36.38 -23.00
N MET A 10 -8.37 -35.39 -23.41
CA MET A 10 -7.59 -35.47 -24.65
C MET A 10 -6.11 -35.47 -24.29
N GLY A 11 -5.44 -36.60 -24.57
CA GLY A 11 -4.04 -36.90 -24.24
C GLY A 11 -3.02 -36.02 -24.97
N PHE A 12 -3.04 -34.72 -24.70
CA PHE A 12 -1.88 -33.86 -24.85
C PHE A 12 -1.05 -33.96 -23.58
N LYS A 13 0.20 -34.40 -23.70
CA LYS A 13 1.23 -34.04 -22.72
C LYS A 13 1.42 -32.53 -22.82
N VAL A 14 0.63 -31.79 -22.06
CA VAL A 14 0.97 -30.41 -21.73
C VAL A 14 2.04 -30.55 -20.65
N GLU A 15 3.29 -30.22 -20.99
CA GLU A 15 4.33 -29.99 -19.98
C GLU A 15 3.72 -29.08 -18.93
N ALA A 16 3.67 -29.54 -17.68
CA ALA A 16 2.90 -28.90 -16.63
C ALA A 16 3.62 -27.60 -16.22
N ALA A 17 3.40 -26.53 -16.97
CA ALA A 17 3.89 -25.22 -16.60
C ALA A 17 3.38 -24.87 -15.19
N PRO A 18 4.18 -24.19 -14.36
CA PRO A 18 3.78 -23.87 -13.00
C PRO A 18 2.42 -23.16 -12.97
N VAL A 19 1.59 -23.45 -11.96
CA VAL A 19 0.24 -22.89 -11.83
C VAL A 19 0.24 -21.37 -11.90
N LEU A 20 1.28 -20.73 -11.36
CA LEU A 20 1.46 -19.28 -11.45
C LEU A 20 1.67 -18.79 -12.89
N VAL A 21 2.51 -19.45 -13.68
CA VAL A 21 2.78 -19.07 -15.08
C VAL A 21 1.51 -19.18 -15.90
N THR A 22 0.82 -20.31 -15.81
CA THR A 22 -0.44 -20.54 -16.53
C THR A 22 -1.55 -19.57 -16.09
N GLY A 23 -1.58 -19.22 -14.80
CA GLY A 23 -2.50 -18.22 -14.24
C GLY A 23 -2.22 -16.81 -14.76
N LEU A 24 -0.95 -16.38 -14.82
CA LEU A 24 -0.56 -15.08 -15.36
C LEU A 24 -0.90 -14.95 -16.85
N ASP A 25 -0.59 -15.99 -17.64
CA ASP A 25 -0.96 -16.04 -19.06
C ASP A 25 -2.47 -15.99 -19.25
N GLN A 26 -3.23 -16.70 -18.41
CA GLN A 26 -4.68 -16.66 -18.45
C GLN A 26 -5.20 -15.25 -18.15
N VAL A 27 -4.77 -14.63 -17.05
CA VAL A 27 -5.19 -13.28 -16.67
C VAL A 27 -4.85 -12.28 -17.77
N ASN A 28 -3.64 -12.33 -18.32
CA ASN A 28 -3.22 -11.45 -19.40
C ASN A 28 -4.09 -11.63 -20.66
N ARG A 29 -4.39 -12.88 -21.06
CA ARG A 29 -5.31 -13.12 -22.20
C ARG A 29 -6.71 -12.60 -21.93
N GLU A 30 -7.26 -12.87 -20.75
CA GLU A 30 -8.62 -12.51 -20.38
C GLU A 30 -8.81 -10.99 -20.26
N LEU A 31 -7.83 -10.26 -19.73
CA LEU A 31 -7.81 -8.78 -19.71
C LEU A 31 -7.74 -8.15 -21.11
N ASN A 32 -7.30 -8.91 -22.12
CA ASN A 32 -7.27 -8.47 -23.52
C ASN A 32 -8.50 -8.92 -24.33
N ASP A 33 -9.40 -9.71 -23.75
CA ASP A 33 -10.65 -10.12 -24.41
C ASP A 33 -11.84 -9.29 -23.88
N PRO A 34 -12.37 -8.32 -24.64
CA PRO A 34 -13.49 -7.48 -24.20
C PRO A 34 -14.80 -8.27 -23.97
N LYS A 35 -14.89 -9.52 -24.44
CA LYS A 35 -16.02 -10.41 -24.14
C LYS A 35 -15.93 -10.97 -22.72
N ILE A 36 -14.73 -11.03 -22.15
CA ILE A 36 -14.45 -11.54 -20.81
C ILE A 36 -14.30 -10.37 -19.83
N PHE A 37 -13.45 -9.40 -20.17
CA PHE A 37 -13.16 -8.24 -19.34
C PHE A 37 -13.61 -6.93 -20.01
N ASN A 38 -14.63 -6.30 -19.45
CA ASN A 38 -15.13 -4.98 -19.83
C ASN A 38 -15.60 -4.23 -18.58
N ALA A 39 -16.04 -2.99 -18.73
CA ALA A 39 -16.47 -2.15 -17.62
C ALA A 39 -17.56 -2.80 -16.75
N GLN A 40 -18.47 -3.57 -17.35
CA GLN A 40 -19.56 -4.24 -16.65
C GLN A 40 -19.10 -5.52 -15.93
N SER A 41 -18.24 -6.33 -16.56
CA SER A 41 -17.72 -7.56 -15.98
C SER A 41 -16.56 -7.34 -15.01
N CYS A 42 -15.91 -6.18 -15.05
CA CYS A 42 -14.71 -5.82 -14.29
C CYS A 42 -14.79 -6.19 -12.79
N PRO A 43 -15.81 -5.76 -12.01
CA PRO A 43 -15.84 -6.06 -10.57
C PRO A 43 -15.87 -7.57 -10.30
N GLY A 44 -16.75 -8.30 -11.00
CA GLY A 44 -16.89 -9.75 -10.82
C GLY A 44 -15.72 -10.55 -11.37
N TYR A 45 -15.03 -10.04 -12.39
CA TYR A 45 -13.80 -10.62 -12.90
C TYR A 45 -12.67 -10.50 -11.87
N ILE A 46 -12.39 -9.27 -11.41
CA ILE A 46 -11.25 -9.04 -10.53
C ILE A 46 -11.46 -9.76 -9.21
N ASN A 47 -12.65 -9.65 -8.62
CA ASN A 47 -12.98 -10.34 -7.37
C ASN A 47 -12.75 -11.85 -7.46
N ARG A 48 -13.13 -12.50 -8.56
CA ARG A 48 -12.87 -13.94 -8.76
C ARG A 48 -11.36 -14.27 -8.74
N VAL A 49 -10.54 -13.40 -9.34
CA VAL A 49 -9.08 -13.59 -9.38
C VAL A 49 -8.47 -13.31 -8.00
N THR A 50 -8.85 -12.21 -7.35
CA THR A 50 -8.30 -11.82 -6.04
C THR A 50 -8.75 -12.75 -4.92
N ASP A 51 -10.02 -13.17 -4.89
CA ASP A 51 -10.54 -14.19 -3.97
C ASP A 51 -9.78 -15.51 -4.12
N PHE A 52 -9.52 -15.92 -5.37
CA PHE A 52 -8.75 -17.12 -5.64
C PHE A 52 -7.33 -17.00 -5.07
N LEU A 53 -6.62 -15.91 -5.38
CA LEU A 53 -5.25 -15.67 -4.90
C LEU A 53 -5.20 -15.56 -3.38
N PHE A 54 -6.15 -14.86 -2.76
CA PHE A 54 -6.23 -14.74 -1.30
C PHE A 54 -6.38 -16.09 -0.61
N ALA A 55 -7.18 -16.99 -1.19
CA ALA A 55 -7.41 -18.32 -0.64
C ALA A 55 -6.25 -19.31 -0.87
N GLN A 56 -5.21 -18.92 -1.61
CA GLN A 56 -4.10 -19.82 -1.88
C GLN A 56 -3.07 -19.85 -0.72
N PRO A 57 -2.59 -21.05 -0.34
CA PRO A 57 -1.45 -21.19 0.56
C PRO A 57 -0.16 -20.65 -0.08
N ALA A 58 0.86 -20.37 0.76
CA ALA A 58 2.15 -19.86 0.28
C ALA A 58 2.80 -20.69 -0.84
N ASN A 59 2.64 -22.01 -0.77
CA ASN A 59 3.25 -22.93 -1.73
C ASN A 59 2.63 -22.85 -3.14
N HIS A 60 1.54 -22.09 -3.31
CA HIS A 60 0.98 -21.76 -4.62
C HIS A 60 1.84 -20.73 -5.38
N PHE A 61 2.52 -19.84 -4.66
CA PHE A 61 3.25 -18.70 -5.24
C PHE A 61 4.72 -19.01 -5.57
N ILE A 62 5.16 -20.25 -5.32
CA ILE A 62 6.56 -20.66 -5.44
C ILE A 62 6.63 -22.04 -6.14
N PRO A 63 7.75 -22.35 -6.81
CA PRO A 63 7.91 -23.60 -7.53
C PRO A 63 7.95 -24.80 -6.55
N GLN A 64 7.28 -25.90 -6.91
CA GLN A 64 7.15 -27.08 -6.05
C GLN A 64 7.99 -28.27 -6.54
N THR A 65 8.19 -28.38 -7.84
CA THR A 65 8.97 -29.47 -8.47
C THR A 65 10.34 -28.98 -8.92
N GLU A 66 11.27 -29.91 -9.17
CA GLU A 66 12.59 -29.56 -9.73
C GLU A 66 12.47 -28.89 -11.11
N GLU A 67 11.49 -29.30 -11.91
CA GLU A 67 11.13 -28.67 -13.19
C GLU A 67 10.67 -27.22 -12.97
N ASP A 68 9.72 -26.99 -12.05
CA ASP A 68 9.26 -25.64 -11.71
C ASP A 68 10.41 -24.76 -11.21
N ILE A 69 11.32 -25.32 -10.40
CA ILE A 69 12.48 -24.58 -9.85
C ILE A 69 13.39 -24.15 -10.99
N ASN A 70 13.67 -25.05 -11.94
CA ASN A 70 14.52 -24.73 -13.09
C ASN A 70 13.85 -23.69 -14.00
N ASP A 71 12.53 -23.78 -14.19
CA ASP A 71 11.75 -22.80 -14.94
C ASP A 71 11.78 -21.42 -14.25
N PHE A 72 11.54 -21.36 -12.94
CA PHE A 72 11.60 -20.11 -12.18
C PHE A 72 13.01 -19.50 -12.15
N LYS A 73 14.06 -20.32 -12.12
CA LYS A 73 15.45 -19.82 -12.26
C LYS A 73 15.70 -19.19 -13.62
N ALA A 74 15.11 -19.75 -14.68
CA ALA A 74 15.28 -19.26 -16.04
C ALA A 74 14.41 -18.03 -16.35
N HIS A 75 13.18 -18.00 -15.84
CA HIS A 75 12.14 -17.06 -16.28
C HIS A 75 11.57 -16.18 -15.16
N GLY A 76 11.98 -16.37 -13.90
CA GLY A 76 11.33 -15.70 -12.77
C GLY A 76 11.42 -14.16 -12.80
N VAL A 77 12.50 -13.59 -13.34
CA VAL A 77 12.59 -12.14 -13.56
C VAL A 77 11.55 -11.64 -14.57
N GLU A 78 11.30 -12.43 -15.62
CA GLU A 78 10.27 -12.14 -16.62
C GLU A 78 8.87 -12.25 -16.00
N LEU A 79 8.63 -13.24 -15.13
CA LEU A 79 7.36 -13.39 -14.40
C LEU A 79 7.07 -12.18 -13.50
N VAL A 80 8.08 -11.66 -12.78
CA VAL A 80 7.94 -10.42 -12.00
C VAL A 80 7.52 -9.26 -12.92
N ASN A 81 8.13 -9.14 -14.10
CA ASN A 81 7.77 -8.10 -15.07
C ASN A 81 6.35 -8.30 -15.63
N GLN A 82 5.93 -9.54 -15.90
CA GLN A 82 4.56 -9.83 -16.35
C GLN A 82 3.51 -9.44 -15.31
N VAL A 83 3.76 -9.71 -14.02
CA VAL A 83 2.88 -9.28 -12.92
C VAL A 83 2.76 -7.75 -12.88
N PHE A 84 3.87 -7.03 -13.07
CA PHE A 84 3.84 -5.57 -13.20
C PHE A 84 3.04 -5.11 -14.42
N MET A 85 3.21 -5.76 -15.56
CA MET A 85 2.48 -5.42 -16.78
C MET A 85 0.97 -5.68 -16.66
N ILE A 86 0.53 -6.62 -15.83
CA ILE A 86 -0.89 -6.76 -15.47
C ILE A 86 -1.40 -5.49 -14.77
N ARG A 87 -0.62 -4.90 -13.86
CA ARG A 87 -1.00 -3.63 -13.18
C ARG A 87 -1.06 -2.46 -14.15
N VAL A 88 -0.07 -2.36 -15.04
CA VAL A 88 -0.10 -1.38 -16.15
C VAL A 88 -1.35 -1.59 -17.00
N LYS A 89 -1.67 -2.83 -17.38
CA LYS A 89 -2.84 -3.14 -18.20
C LYS A 89 -4.16 -2.81 -17.49
N LEU A 90 -4.29 -3.13 -16.21
CA LEU A 90 -5.46 -2.76 -15.40
C LEU A 90 -5.64 -1.23 -15.38
N HIS A 91 -4.54 -0.50 -15.21
CA HIS A 91 -4.52 0.95 -15.26
C HIS A 91 -4.93 1.50 -16.64
N ASP A 92 -4.40 0.95 -17.74
CA ASP A 92 -4.77 1.36 -19.10
C ASP A 92 -6.26 1.10 -19.39
N LEU A 93 -6.80 -0.03 -18.93
CA LEU A 93 -8.23 -0.36 -19.05
C LEU A 93 -9.10 0.59 -18.21
N LEU A 94 -8.62 0.98 -17.02
CA LEU A 94 -9.27 2.00 -16.20
C LEU A 94 -9.36 3.34 -16.97
N GLN A 95 -8.27 3.79 -17.59
CA GLN A 95 -8.26 5.00 -18.42
C GLN A 95 -9.20 4.88 -19.63
N GLN A 96 -9.21 3.71 -20.28
CA GLN A 96 -10.10 3.45 -21.40
C GLN A 96 -11.57 3.55 -20.98
N PHE A 97 -11.97 2.86 -19.90
CA PHE A 97 -13.34 2.90 -19.41
C PHE A 97 -13.76 4.30 -18.97
N ALA A 98 -12.85 5.08 -18.39
CA ALA A 98 -13.12 6.47 -18.03
C ALA A 98 -13.37 7.34 -19.27
N LYS A 99 -12.54 7.20 -20.32
CA LYS A 99 -12.69 7.92 -21.58
C LYS A 99 -13.99 7.60 -22.31
N GLU A 100 -14.47 6.36 -22.16
CA GLU A 100 -15.71 5.86 -22.75
C GLU A 100 -16.95 6.12 -21.87
N ASP A 101 -16.80 6.82 -20.74
CA ASP A 101 -17.87 7.09 -19.75
C ASP A 101 -18.56 5.82 -19.23
N MET A 102 -17.77 4.74 -19.08
CA MET A 102 -18.24 3.43 -18.61
C MET A 102 -17.64 3.03 -17.26
N LEU A 103 -16.69 3.80 -16.72
CA LEU A 103 -16.02 3.48 -15.47
C LEU A 103 -16.95 3.76 -14.27
N GLY A 104 -17.40 2.70 -13.62
CA GLY A 104 -18.19 2.79 -12.38
C GLY A 104 -17.37 2.53 -11.12
N ASP A 105 -17.82 3.09 -9.99
CA ASP A 105 -17.15 2.99 -8.67
C ASP A 105 -16.82 1.55 -8.27
N ALA A 106 -17.72 0.59 -8.54
CA ALA A 106 -17.48 -0.82 -8.22
C ALA A 106 -16.28 -1.41 -9.00
N CYS A 107 -16.05 -0.98 -10.24
CA CYS A 107 -14.90 -1.43 -11.02
C CYS A 107 -13.61 -0.77 -10.52
N VAL A 108 -13.65 0.53 -10.23
CA VAL A 108 -12.53 1.29 -9.62
C VAL A 108 -12.08 0.62 -8.32
N LEU A 109 -13.04 0.32 -7.45
CA LEU A 109 -12.83 -0.33 -6.16
C LEU A 109 -12.08 -1.66 -6.33
N LYS A 110 -12.54 -2.50 -7.26
CA LYS A 110 -11.92 -3.79 -7.53
C LYS A 110 -10.63 -3.70 -8.33
N MET A 111 -10.43 -2.69 -9.16
CA MET A 111 -9.12 -2.45 -9.80
C MET A 111 -8.04 -2.13 -8.76
N ARG A 112 -8.36 -1.37 -7.71
CA ARG A 112 -7.45 -1.14 -6.57
C ARG A 112 -7.03 -2.46 -5.90
N GLU A 113 -8.00 -3.32 -5.60
CA GLU A 113 -7.76 -4.66 -5.05
C GLU A 113 -6.88 -5.50 -5.98
N GLY A 114 -7.20 -5.54 -7.28
CA GLY A 114 -6.40 -6.26 -8.29
C GLY A 114 -4.94 -5.81 -8.34
N MET A 115 -4.69 -4.49 -8.26
CA MET A 115 -3.33 -3.94 -8.21
C MET A 115 -2.60 -4.38 -6.93
N GLN A 116 -3.29 -4.41 -5.78
CA GLN A 116 -2.71 -4.88 -4.53
C GLN A 116 -2.32 -6.37 -4.56
N TYR A 117 -3.21 -7.26 -5.03
CA TYR A 117 -2.89 -8.69 -5.08
C TYR A 117 -1.80 -9.02 -6.11
N ALA A 118 -1.74 -8.26 -7.21
CA ALA A 118 -0.61 -8.34 -8.12
C ALA A 118 0.71 -7.97 -7.41
N ARG A 119 0.73 -6.95 -6.56
CA ARG A 119 1.92 -6.61 -5.75
C ARG A 119 2.31 -7.71 -4.76
N PHE A 120 1.34 -8.34 -4.10
CA PHE A 120 1.66 -9.46 -3.19
C PHE A 120 2.29 -10.61 -3.95
N THR A 121 1.71 -11.00 -5.09
CA THR A 121 2.27 -12.03 -5.98
C THR A 121 3.70 -11.68 -6.40
N GLU A 122 3.93 -10.44 -6.80
CA GLU A 122 5.24 -9.92 -7.18
C GLU A 122 6.27 -10.02 -6.04
N GLU A 123 5.88 -9.69 -4.81
CA GLU A 123 6.78 -9.77 -3.64
C GLU A 123 7.18 -11.21 -3.32
N TYR A 124 6.27 -12.18 -3.44
CA TYR A 124 6.60 -13.60 -3.24
C TYR A 124 7.59 -14.10 -4.30
N LEU A 125 7.41 -13.68 -5.55
CA LEU A 125 8.35 -13.99 -6.63
C LEU A 125 9.73 -13.41 -6.36
N ILE A 126 9.81 -12.12 -5.99
CA ILE A 126 11.08 -11.44 -5.72
C ILE A 126 11.81 -12.07 -4.54
N ASP A 127 11.10 -12.37 -3.44
CA ASP A 127 11.69 -13.04 -2.28
C ASP A 127 12.28 -14.39 -2.69
N TRP A 128 11.51 -15.22 -3.42
CA TRP A 128 12.01 -16.51 -3.88
C TRP A 128 13.27 -16.38 -4.74
N LEU A 129 13.31 -15.42 -5.68
CA LEU A 129 14.46 -15.20 -6.57
C LEU A 129 15.71 -14.78 -5.81
N VAL A 130 15.57 -13.91 -4.81
CA VAL A 130 16.71 -13.47 -3.98
C VAL A 130 17.20 -14.62 -3.09
N GLN A 131 16.30 -15.32 -2.41
CA GLN A 131 16.67 -16.42 -1.51
C GLN A 131 17.36 -17.57 -2.26
N ASN A 132 16.94 -17.84 -3.50
CA ASN A 132 17.53 -18.87 -4.35
C ASN A 132 18.73 -18.37 -5.18
N LYS A 133 19.21 -17.15 -4.92
CA LYS A 133 20.38 -16.54 -5.57
C LYS A 133 20.25 -16.46 -7.09
N VAL A 134 19.03 -16.35 -7.60
CA VAL A 134 18.75 -16.09 -9.02
C VAL A 134 19.04 -14.64 -9.33
N VAL A 135 18.68 -13.75 -8.40
CA VAL A 135 19.00 -12.32 -8.45
C VAL A 135 19.68 -11.90 -7.15
N GLU A 136 20.58 -10.93 -7.24
CA GLU A 136 21.21 -10.30 -6.09
C GLU A 136 20.61 -8.91 -5.88
N TYR A 137 20.18 -8.61 -4.65
CA TYR A 137 19.75 -7.27 -4.32
C TYR A 137 20.94 -6.31 -4.23
N LYS A 138 20.85 -5.19 -4.95
CA LYS A 138 21.81 -4.10 -4.88
C LYS A 138 21.10 -2.84 -4.45
N ASP A 139 21.65 -2.19 -3.43
CA ASP A 139 21.12 -0.91 -2.96
C ASP A 139 21.16 0.14 -4.08
N SER A 140 20.11 0.95 -4.15
CA SER A 140 19.95 1.99 -5.16
C SER A 140 19.14 3.14 -4.58
N LEU A 141 19.37 4.34 -5.11
CA LEU A 141 18.50 5.47 -4.84
C LEU A 141 17.06 5.15 -5.26
N VAL A 142 16.08 5.80 -4.63
CA VAL A 142 14.68 5.69 -5.03
C VAL A 142 14.53 5.92 -6.54
N LEU A 143 13.78 5.02 -7.18
CA LEU A 143 13.57 4.96 -8.64
C LEU A 143 14.86 4.76 -9.47
N GLY A 144 15.94 4.31 -8.83
CA GLY A 144 17.15 3.81 -9.48
C GLY A 144 17.20 2.29 -9.58
N GLY A 145 18.25 1.76 -10.21
CA GLY A 145 18.46 0.31 -10.35
C GLY A 145 17.77 -0.31 -11.57
N GLU A 146 17.56 -1.62 -11.50
CA GLU A 146 17.08 -2.47 -12.59
C GLU A 146 16.03 -3.48 -12.09
N THR A 147 15.34 -4.14 -13.02
CA THR A 147 14.45 -5.27 -12.74
C THR A 147 15.20 -6.35 -11.93
N PRO A 148 14.61 -6.95 -10.89
CA PRO A 148 13.20 -6.87 -10.47
C PRO A 148 12.88 -5.77 -9.46
N PHE A 149 13.85 -4.96 -9.03
CA PHE A 149 13.66 -3.96 -7.97
C PHE A 149 13.18 -2.61 -8.48
N LEU A 150 13.46 -2.28 -9.75
CA LEU A 150 12.83 -1.20 -10.49
C LEU A 150 12.06 -1.77 -11.68
N LEU A 151 10.74 -1.63 -11.66
CA LEU A 151 9.85 -2.04 -12.74
C LEU A 151 9.41 -0.82 -13.53
N ARG A 152 9.33 -0.97 -14.86
CA ARG A 152 9.14 0.15 -15.79
C ARG A 152 8.01 -0.16 -16.74
N ASN A 153 7.08 0.78 -16.89
CA ASN A 153 6.06 0.68 -17.92
C ASN A 153 6.73 0.91 -19.28
N THR A 154 6.56 -0.05 -20.18
CA THR A 154 7.18 -0.07 -21.52
C THR A 154 6.74 1.09 -22.42
N LYS A 155 5.64 1.79 -22.06
CA LYS A 155 5.23 3.07 -22.68
C LYS A 155 6.28 4.17 -22.52
N PHE A 156 7.14 4.09 -21.51
CA PHE A 156 8.15 5.09 -21.20
C PHE A 156 9.56 4.54 -21.46
N SER A 157 10.35 5.26 -22.26
CA SER A 157 11.71 4.85 -22.61
C SER A 157 12.69 4.93 -21.43
N GLU A 158 12.47 5.87 -20.51
CA GLU A 158 13.33 6.11 -19.34
C GLU A 158 12.50 6.48 -18.11
N VAL A 159 13.02 6.15 -16.93
CA VAL A 159 12.47 6.55 -15.62
C VAL A 159 13.29 7.72 -15.08
N ASN A 160 13.08 8.89 -15.69
CA ASN A 160 13.59 10.15 -15.15
C ASN A 160 12.44 10.89 -14.48
N LEU A 161 12.71 11.46 -13.31
CA LEU A 161 11.77 12.31 -12.59
C LEU A 161 11.62 13.65 -13.30
N GLN A 162 10.38 14.08 -13.46
CA GLN A 162 10.00 15.28 -14.21
C GLN A 162 9.13 16.20 -13.34
N PRO A 163 9.14 17.51 -13.60
CA PRO A 163 8.23 18.45 -12.92
C PRO A 163 6.77 17.98 -13.00
N GLY A 164 6.13 17.85 -11.83
CA GLY A 164 4.74 17.45 -11.67
C GLY A 164 4.53 15.96 -11.48
N ASP A 165 5.58 15.14 -11.58
CA ASP A 165 5.47 13.71 -11.24
C ASP A 165 4.96 13.52 -9.80
N VAL A 166 4.05 12.57 -9.63
CA VAL A 166 3.47 12.20 -8.33
C VAL A 166 4.09 10.90 -7.86
N LEU A 167 4.55 10.90 -6.61
CA LEU A 167 5.20 9.77 -5.96
C LEU A 167 4.25 9.20 -4.91
N LEU A 168 3.88 7.93 -5.06
CA LEU A 168 3.16 7.18 -4.03
C LEU A 168 4.16 6.36 -3.23
N ILE A 169 4.16 6.53 -1.91
CA ILE A 169 5.22 6.04 -1.05
C ILE A 169 4.64 5.12 0.02
N ARG A 170 5.28 3.95 0.18
CA ARG A 170 5.08 3.07 1.34
C ARG A 170 6.30 3.20 2.24
N GLY A 171 6.12 3.90 3.35
CA GLY A 171 7.13 3.98 4.40
C GLY A 171 7.26 2.67 5.18
N LYS A 172 8.12 2.64 6.19
CA LYS A 172 8.40 1.45 7.02
C LYS A 172 7.72 1.41 8.39
N SER A 173 7.01 2.47 8.77
CA SER A 173 6.44 2.63 10.10
C SER A 173 5.08 1.95 10.24
N TYR A 174 4.64 1.71 11.49
CA TYR A 174 3.27 1.29 11.77
C TYR A 174 2.24 2.33 11.36
N VAL A 175 2.54 3.63 11.52
CA VAL A 175 1.66 4.71 11.05
C VAL A 175 1.47 4.64 9.54
N SER A 176 2.53 4.31 8.80
CA SER A 176 2.45 4.08 7.36
C SER A 176 1.54 2.89 7.02
N ALA A 177 1.66 1.76 7.73
CA ALA A 177 0.77 0.62 7.56
C ALA A 177 -0.69 0.94 7.91
N MET A 178 -0.91 1.70 8.99
CA MET A 178 -2.22 2.18 9.43
C MET A 178 -2.92 2.96 8.30
N ILE A 179 -2.24 3.97 7.73
CA ILE A 179 -2.79 4.79 6.65
C ILE A 179 -3.05 3.94 5.38
N ALA A 180 -2.11 3.05 5.03
CA ALA A 180 -2.26 2.22 3.83
C ALA A 180 -3.48 1.28 3.88
N ARG A 181 -3.98 0.94 5.08
CA ARG A 181 -5.05 -0.05 5.30
C ARG A 181 -6.38 0.56 5.77
N ILE A 182 -6.46 1.88 5.95
CA ILE A 182 -7.60 2.52 6.62
C ILE A 182 -8.89 2.50 5.78
N GLY A 183 -8.80 2.57 4.45
CA GLY A 183 -9.97 2.66 3.59
C GLY A 183 -10.78 1.37 3.52
N ASP A 184 -12.01 1.46 3.01
CA ASP A 184 -12.94 0.34 2.83
C ASP A 184 -12.36 -0.77 1.95
N GLU A 185 -11.54 -0.39 0.97
CA GLU A 185 -10.57 -1.29 0.35
C GLU A 185 -9.17 -0.85 0.75
N GLU A 186 -8.36 -1.83 1.11
CA GLU A 186 -6.99 -1.60 1.50
C GLU A 186 -6.11 -1.20 0.30
N GLY A 187 -5.15 -0.31 0.51
CA GLY A 187 -4.10 0.04 -0.45
C GLY A 187 -2.71 -0.46 -0.03
N ASN A 188 -1.68 -0.04 -0.76
CA ASN A 188 -0.28 -0.33 -0.44
C ASN A 188 0.58 0.92 -0.17
N PHE A 189 0.02 2.11 -0.30
CA PHE A 189 0.74 3.37 -0.13
C PHE A 189 0.16 4.18 1.01
N SER A 190 1.02 4.91 1.72
CA SER A 190 0.66 5.64 2.93
C SER A 190 1.01 7.11 2.89
N HIS A 191 1.73 7.52 1.84
CA HIS A 191 2.26 8.86 1.72
C HIS A 191 2.35 9.27 0.25
N MET A 192 2.31 10.57 0.01
CA MET A 192 2.40 11.16 -1.33
C MET A 192 3.36 12.34 -1.34
N ALA A 193 4.03 12.52 -2.46
CA ALA A 193 4.85 13.67 -2.74
C ALA A 193 4.75 14.08 -4.22
N ILE A 194 5.09 15.33 -4.53
CA ILE A 194 5.18 15.84 -5.90
C ILE A 194 6.60 16.29 -6.21
N VAL A 195 7.06 15.98 -7.42
CA VAL A 195 8.30 16.55 -7.97
C VAL A 195 8.03 17.99 -8.37
N ALA A 196 8.65 18.91 -7.67
CA ALA A 196 8.55 20.33 -7.89
C ALA A 196 9.81 20.87 -8.57
N GLU A 197 9.73 22.11 -9.07
CA GLU A 197 10.83 22.76 -9.76
C GLU A 197 10.91 24.23 -9.33
N ASP A 198 12.12 24.73 -9.12
CA ASP A 198 12.38 26.14 -8.83
C ASP A 198 12.52 27.00 -10.10
N ASP A 199 12.68 28.31 -9.94
CA ASP A 199 12.82 29.25 -11.06
C ASP A 199 14.11 29.04 -11.89
N HIS A 200 15.03 28.18 -11.44
CA HIS A 200 16.30 27.86 -12.11
C HIS A 200 16.31 26.46 -12.75
N GLY A 201 15.19 25.72 -12.68
CA GLY A 201 15.08 24.36 -13.21
C GLY A 201 15.64 23.26 -12.31
N ALA A 202 15.92 23.56 -11.04
CA ALA A 202 16.36 22.55 -10.08
C ALA A 202 15.15 21.80 -9.50
N LEU A 203 15.26 20.48 -9.42
CA LEU A 203 14.17 19.63 -8.94
C LEU A 203 14.20 19.42 -7.42
N PHE A 204 13.00 19.46 -6.85
CA PHE A 204 12.74 19.25 -5.42
C PHE A 204 11.59 18.27 -5.26
N ILE A 205 11.45 17.73 -4.06
CA ILE A 205 10.26 17.02 -3.61
C ILE A 205 9.52 17.91 -2.62
N VAL A 206 8.23 18.12 -2.87
CA VAL A 206 7.32 18.79 -1.95
C VAL A 206 6.36 17.76 -1.40
N GLU A 207 6.31 17.67 -0.07
CA GLU A 207 5.49 16.71 0.67
C GLU A 207 5.10 17.29 2.02
N SER A 208 4.06 16.74 2.64
CA SER A 208 3.70 17.09 4.02
C SER A 208 3.95 15.92 4.96
N LEU A 209 4.88 16.11 5.91
CA LEU A 209 5.29 15.10 6.88
C LEU A 209 4.61 15.35 8.22
N ILE A 210 4.20 14.29 8.91
CA ILE A 210 3.55 14.39 10.23
C ILE A 210 4.35 15.27 11.19
N GLN A 211 5.69 15.20 11.11
CA GLN A 211 6.60 15.84 12.03
C GLN A 211 6.83 17.33 11.75
N TYR A 212 6.75 17.71 10.47
CA TYR A 212 7.24 19.01 10.00
C TYR A 212 6.19 19.81 9.24
N GLY A 213 5.05 19.22 8.91
CA GLY A 213 4.13 19.79 7.92
C GLY A 213 4.75 19.78 6.53
N VAL A 214 4.43 20.80 5.73
CA VAL A 214 4.94 20.92 4.36
C VAL A 214 6.44 21.24 4.36
N VAL A 215 7.19 20.41 3.65
CA VAL A 215 8.65 20.54 3.48
C VAL A 215 9.02 20.52 1.99
N VAL A 216 10.14 21.15 1.66
CA VAL A 216 10.73 21.14 0.32
C VAL A 216 12.15 20.57 0.41
N THR A 217 12.36 19.40 -0.17
CA THR A 217 13.64 18.67 -0.09
C THR A 217 14.29 18.61 -1.46
N PRO A 218 15.60 18.93 -1.61
CA PRO A 218 16.30 18.72 -2.88
C PRO A 218 16.15 17.28 -3.37
N LEU A 219 15.87 17.07 -4.66
CA LEU A 219 15.51 15.76 -5.18
C LEU A 219 16.56 14.68 -4.84
N GLU A 220 17.83 14.97 -5.08
CA GLU A 220 18.93 14.02 -4.85
C GLU A 220 19.17 13.72 -3.36
N GLN A 221 18.71 14.58 -2.45
CA GLN A 221 18.66 14.28 -1.02
C GLN A 221 17.48 13.36 -0.69
N TRP A 222 16.30 13.68 -1.21
CA TRP A 222 15.08 12.90 -0.96
C TRP A 222 15.20 11.47 -1.47
N ARG A 223 15.84 11.24 -2.63
CA ARG A 223 16.02 9.89 -3.19
C ARG A 223 16.85 8.92 -2.34
N LYS A 224 17.43 9.39 -1.23
CA LYS A 224 18.17 8.57 -0.25
C LYS A 224 17.29 8.11 0.91
N THR A 225 15.99 8.41 0.90
CA THR A 225 15.08 7.99 1.97
C THR A 225 14.96 6.46 2.02
N PRO A 226 14.88 5.87 3.22
CA PRO A 226 14.78 4.42 3.38
C PRO A 226 13.30 3.97 3.34
N ASP A 227 12.62 4.25 2.24
CA ASP A 227 11.23 3.82 2.01
C ASP A 227 11.18 2.40 1.43
N ALA A 228 10.10 1.67 1.72
CA ALA A 228 9.98 0.28 1.27
C ALA A 228 9.62 0.18 -0.22
N ARG A 229 8.80 1.14 -0.70
CA ARG A 229 8.30 1.16 -2.08
C ARG A 229 7.95 2.58 -2.51
N VAL A 230 8.22 2.90 -3.77
CA VAL A 230 7.80 4.15 -4.41
C VAL A 230 7.26 3.86 -5.82
N ALA A 231 6.01 4.23 -6.07
CA ALA A 231 5.43 4.22 -7.41
C ALA A 231 5.41 5.63 -7.99
N LEU A 232 5.76 5.74 -9.27
CA LEU A 232 5.83 6.99 -10.02
C LEU A 232 4.62 7.09 -10.95
N PHE A 233 3.83 8.13 -10.77
CA PHE A 233 2.69 8.49 -11.59
C PHE A 233 2.94 9.81 -12.30
N ARG A 234 2.55 9.91 -13.58
CA ARG A 234 2.78 11.09 -14.40
C ARG A 234 1.50 11.61 -15.02
N GLN A 235 1.28 12.91 -14.94
CA GLN A 235 0.16 13.55 -15.61
C GLN A 235 0.50 13.74 -17.11
N PRO A 236 -0.32 13.26 -18.07
CA PRO A 236 0.03 13.28 -19.50
C PRO A 236 0.11 14.68 -20.16
N ASP A 237 -0.57 15.68 -19.61
CA ASP A 237 -0.46 17.09 -19.99
C ASP A 237 0.75 17.73 -19.29
N MET A 238 1.90 17.62 -19.95
CA MET A 238 3.18 18.11 -19.45
C MET A 238 3.16 19.61 -19.07
N ALA A 239 2.36 20.44 -19.75
CA ALA A 239 2.26 21.85 -19.42
C ALA A 239 1.52 22.06 -18.09
N LEU A 240 0.45 21.29 -17.86
CA LEU A 240 -0.25 21.29 -16.58
C LEU A 240 0.63 20.74 -15.45
N ALA A 241 1.33 19.63 -15.68
CA ALA A 241 2.24 19.02 -14.72
C ALA A 241 3.35 19.99 -14.29
N HIS A 242 3.99 20.67 -15.25
CA HIS A 242 5.01 21.67 -14.98
C HIS A 242 4.45 22.88 -14.21
N LYS A 243 3.25 23.35 -14.55
CA LYS A 243 2.59 24.44 -13.80
C LYS A 243 2.30 24.00 -12.36
N ALA A 244 1.84 22.77 -12.15
CA ALA A 244 1.63 22.20 -10.81
C ALA A 244 2.93 22.11 -10.01
N ALA A 245 4.04 21.71 -10.66
CA ALA A 245 5.36 21.64 -10.07
C ALA A 245 5.81 23.01 -9.52
N SER A 246 5.78 24.06 -10.35
CA SER A 246 6.20 25.41 -9.95
C SER A 246 5.30 25.98 -8.84
N ILE A 247 3.99 25.75 -8.91
CA ILE A 247 3.04 26.16 -7.87
C ILE A 247 3.36 25.46 -6.54
N SER A 248 3.58 24.14 -6.57
CA SER A 248 3.86 23.36 -5.37
C SER A 248 5.18 23.80 -4.71
N TYR A 249 6.21 24.12 -5.50
CA TYR A 249 7.46 24.66 -4.98
C TYR A 249 7.24 26.00 -4.26
N ALA A 250 6.67 26.99 -4.97
CA ALA A 250 6.46 28.33 -4.45
C ALA A 250 5.54 28.36 -3.21
N TRP A 251 4.56 27.46 -3.17
CA TRP A 251 3.68 27.30 -2.02
C TRP A 251 4.38 26.58 -0.86
N GLY A 252 5.11 25.49 -1.13
CA GLY A 252 5.83 24.71 -0.12
C GLY A 252 6.86 25.53 0.65
N GLN A 253 7.49 26.53 0.03
CA GLN A 253 8.43 27.45 0.70
C GLN A 253 7.79 28.26 1.84
N LYS A 254 6.46 28.47 1.81
CA LYS A 254 5.75 29.26 2.82
C LYS A 254 5.49 28.48 4.12
N HIS A 255 5.68 27.15 4.09
CA HIS A 255 5.38 26.19 5.14
C HIS A 255 3.90 26.18 5.58
N ALA A 256 3.35 24.99 5.81
CA ALA A 256 2.04 24.80 6.42
C ALA A 256 2.13 23.66 7.45
N GLU A 257 1.34 23.75 8.54
CA GLU A 257 1.28 22.68 9.53
C GLU A 257 0.66 21.41 8.94
N TYR A 258 1.00 20.26 9.51
CA TYR A 258 0.37 18.99 9.13
C TYR A 258 -1.09 18.97 9.57
N ASP A 259 -1.98 18.52 8.67
CA ASP A 259 -3.37 18.31 9.01
C ASP A 259 -3.66 16.89 9.53
N PHE A 260 -3.91 16.78 10.83
CA PHE A 260 -4.33 15.54 11.47
C PHE A 260 -5.81 15.21 11.23
N ALA A 261 -6.63 16.19 10.84
CA ALA A 261 -8.04 15.96 10.55
C ALA A 261 -8.26 15.28 9.19
N MET A 262 -7.25 15.34 8.31
CA MET A 262 -7.33 14.91 6.91
C MET A 262 -8.52 15.55 6.18
N ASP A 263 -8.72 16.85 6.44
CA ASP A 263 -9.76 17.70 5.87
C ASP A 263 -9.19 18.48 4.68
N ASP A 264 -9.56 18.08 3.46
CA ASP A 264 -9.08 18.70 2.21
C ASP A 264 -10.08 19.70 1.60
N ASN A 265 -10.88 20.35 2.48
CA ASN A 265 -11.81 21.42 2.11
C ASN A 265 -11.18 22.82 2.09
N ASP A 266 -10.10 23.04 2.85
CA ASP A 266 -9.26 24.23 2.78
C ASP A 266 -7.79 23.83 2.62
N TYR A 267 -6.85 24.78 2.77
CA TYR A 267 -5.41 24.55 2.62
C TYR A 267 -4.60 25.22 3.75
N ASP A 268 -5.23 25.47 4.90
CA ASP A 268 -4.59 26.15 6.03
C ASP A 268 -3.62 25.21 6.78
N LYS A 269 -3.98 23.93 6.84
CA LYS A 269 -3.13 22.82 7.27
C LYS A 269 -3.20 21.76 6.19
N VAL A 270 -2.10 21.06 5.98
CA VAL A 270 -2.01 20.16 4.82
C VAL A 270 -1.47 18.80 5.19
N PHE A 271 -2.15 17.74 4.77
CA PHE A 271 -1.61 16.38 4.79
C PHE A 271 -1.02 15.99 3.42
N CYS A 272 -0.33 14.85 3.35
CA CYS A 272 0.53 14.54 2.21
C CYS A 272 -0.17 14.52 0.84
N ALA A 273 -1.35 13.91 0.73
CA ALA A 273 -2.09 13.84 -0.52
C ALA A 273 -2.64 15.21 -0.95
N GLU A 274 -2.97 16.07 0.01
CA GLU A 274 -3.52 17.38 -0.25
C GLU A 274 -2.51 18.34 -0.88
N VAL A 275 -1.19 18.13 -0.68
CA VAL A 275 -0.15 18.83 -1.46
C VAL A 275 -0.36 18.64 -2.97
N ILE A 276 -0.67 17.42 -3.40
CA ILE A 276 -0.90 17.07 -4.81
C ILE A 276 -2.22 17.68 -5.28
N ARG A 277 -3.28 17.57 -4.46
CA ARG A 277 -4.58 18.19 -4.74
C ARG A 277 -4.45 19.69 -4.94
N TYR A 278 -3.76 20.39 -4.03
CA TYR A 278 -3.50 21.82 -4.12
C TYR A 278 -2.77 22.18 -5.42
N ALA A 279 -1.67 21.48 -5.71
CA ALA A 279 -0.83 21.76 -6.87
C ALA A 279 -1.64 21.69 -8.18
N TYR A 280 -2.41 20.62 -8.37
CA TYR A 280 -3.20 20.42 -9.58
C TYR A 280 -4.49 21.24 -9.63
N ASP A 281 -5.15 21.49 -8.49
CA ASP A 281 -6.28 22.44 -8.40
C ASP A 281 -5.84 23.81 -8.90
N LYS A 282 -4.78 24.38 -8.30
CA LYS A 282 -4.28 25.71 -8.66
C LYS A 282 -3.68 25.76 -10.07
N ALA A 283 -3.01 24.70 -10.53
CA ALA A 283 -2.47 24.66 -11.88
C ALA A 283 -3.58 24.62 -12.95
N SER A 284 -4.69 23.96 -12.66
CA SER A 284 -5.81 23.81 -13.59
C SER A 284 -6.90 24.87 -13.45
N ASP A 285 -6.75 25.81 -12.51
CA ASP A 285 -7.76 26.79 -12.13
C ASP A 285 -9.09 26.11 -11.72
N GLY A 286 -9.01 25.05 -10.90
CA GLY A 286 -10.15 24.28 -10.40
C GLY A 286 -10.72 23.23 -11.35
N LYS A 287 -10.13 23.03 -12.53
CA LYS A 287 -10.63 22.07 -13.53
C LYS A 287 -10.18 20.63 -13.27
N LEU A 288 -9.09 20.44 -12.53
CA LEU A 288 -8.53 19.15 -12.18
C LEU A 288 -8.45 19.04 -10.65
N MET A 289 -9.52 18.51 -10.06
CA MET A 289 -9.55 18.14 -8.64
C MET A 289 -9.10 16.69 -8.49
N VAL A 290 -8.04 16.48 -7.72
CA VAL A 290 -7.43 15.17 -7.44
C VAL A 290 -7.79 14.72 -6.02
N PRO A 291 -8.10 13.44 -5.79
CA PRO A 291 -8.25 12.36 -6.77
C PRO A 291 -9.66 12.39 -7.40
N LEU A 292 -9.83 11.72 -8.54
CA LEU A 292 -11.16 11.58 -9.16
C LEU A 292 -12.04 10.63 -8.33
N TYR A 293 -11.47 9.53 -7.89
CA TYR A 293 -12.12 8.52 -7.08
C TYR A 293 -11.49 8.51 -5.69
N ARG A 294 -12.31 8.72 -4.67
CA ARG A 294 -11.85 8.83 -3.27
C ARG A 294 -12.04 7.52 -2.54
N SER A 295 -11.18 7.29 -1.57
CA SER A 295 -11.40 6.27 -0.56
C SER A 295 -12.45 6.69 0.46
N HIS A 296 -13.03 5.68 1.09
CA HIS A 296 -14.03 5.80 2.13
C HIS A 296 -13.61 5.02 3.37
N VAL A 297 -14.10 5.41 4.54
CA VAL A 297 -13.82 4.72 5.82
C VAL A 297 -15.11 4.21 6.47
N THR A 298 -16.09 3.84 5.65
CA THR A 298 -17.43 3.46 6.11
C THR A 298 -17.43 2.17 6.92
N LYS A 299 -16.43 1.30 6.78
CA LYS A 299 -16.25 0.10 7.61
C LYS A 299 -16.13 0.41 9.11
N PHE A 300 -15.75 1.64 9.46
CA PHE A 300 -15.67 2.10 10.85
C PHE A 300 -16.86 2.97 11.28
N LYS A 301 -17.91 3.07 10.48
CA LYS A 301 -19.06 3.93 10.76
C LYS A 301 -19.68 3.60 12.12
N GLY A 302 -19.81 4.62 12.96
CA GLY A 302 -20.34 4.49 14.33
C GLY A 302 -19.28 4.13 15.39
N GLY A 303 -18.05 3.78 14.99
CA GLY A 303 -16.91 3.59 15.88
C GLY A 303 -16.23 4.89 16.29
N ALA A 304 -15.47 4.86 17.39
CA ALA A 304 -14.70 6.01 17.86
C ALA A 304 -13.38 6.23 17.11
N TYR A 305 -12.93 5.25 16.32
CA TYR A 305 -11.57 5.19 15.80
C TYR A 305 -11.20 6.28 14.78
N PRO A 306 -11.93 6.48 13.65
CA PRO A 306 -11.55 7.52 12.70
C PRO A 306 -11.45 8.89 13.38
N LYS A 307 -12.42 9.19 14.25
CA LYS A 307 -12.45 10.41 15.06
C LYS A 307 -11.28 10.53 16.05
N SER A 308 -10.78 9.42 16.60
CA SER A 308 -9.65 9.44 17.52
C SER A 308 -8.32 9.73 16.82
N LEU A 309 -8.24 9.47 15.51
CA LEU A 309 -7.13 9.93 14.66
C LEU A 309 -7.27 11.39 14.21
N GLY A 310 -8.48 11.95 14.31
CA GLY A 310 -8.81 13.28 13.79
C GLY A 310 -9.67 13.23 12.52
N VAL A 311 -9.80 12.08 11.88
CA VAL A 311 -10.57 11.90 10.64
C VAL A 311 -12.06 12.12 10.91
N THR A 312 -12.60 13.20 10.36
CA THR A 312 -14.01 13.61 10.56
C THR A 312 -14.93 13.32 9.38
N SER A 313 -14.36 13.12 8.19
CA SER A 313 -15.10 12.81 6.95
C SER A 313 -15.16 11.31 6.68
N ASP A 314 -16.29 10.84 6.14
CA ASP A 314 -16.47 9.45 5.67
C ASP A 314 -15.73 9.19 4.34
N SER A 315 -15.24 10.24 3.67
CA SER A 315 -14.44 10.18 2.46
C SER A 315 -13.13 10.94 2.63
N LEU A 316 -12.01 10.34 2.24
CA LEU A 316 -10.68 10.92 2.35
C LEU A 316 -9.88 10.70 1.08
N PHE A 317 -8.92 11.59 0.82
CA PHE A 317 -7.93 11.40 -0.24
C PHE A 317 -6.83 10.48 0.30
N ALA A 318 -6.95 9.18 0.03
CA ALA A 318 -5.93 8.23 0.42
C ALA A 318 -4.77 8.29 -0.60
N PRO A 319 -3.52 8.10 -0.16
CA PRO A 319 -2.38 8.09 -1.07
C PRO A 319 -2.52 7.18 -2.28
N TYR A 320 -3.06 5.98 -2.07
CA TYR A 320 -3.29 5.00 -3.13
C TYR A 320 -4.49 5.31 -4.04
N ASP A 321 -5.24 6.40 -3.83
CA ASP A 321 -6.34 6.78 -4.72
C ASP A 321 -5.85 7.22 -6.11
N ILE A 322 -4.61 7.73 -6.20
CA ILE A 322 -3.99 8.04 -7.50
C ILE A 322 -3.82 6.80 -8.38
N GLU A 323 -3.66 5.62 -7.78
CA GLU A 323 -3.49 4.38 -8.55
C GLU A 323 -4.67 4.08 -9.47
N VAL A 324 -5.85 4.61 -9.12
CA VAL A 324 -7.09 4.42 -9.86
C VAL A 324 -7.61 5.74 -10.43
N ASP A 325 -6.78 6.78 -10.46
CA ASP A 325 -7.11 8.04 -11.11
C ASP A 325 -6.72 7.97 -12.61
N PRO A 326 -7.70 7.92 -13.54
CA PRO A 326 -7.45 7.73 -14.97
C PRO A 326 -6.66 8.89 -15.61
N ARG A 327 -6.43 9.97 -14.88
CA ARG A 327 -5.81 11.20 -15.39
C ARG A 327 -4.29 11.20 -15.22
N PHE A 328 -3.73 10.17 -14.59
CA PHE A 328 -2.29 9.94 -14.42
C PHE A 328 -1.89 8.63 -15.11
N ASP A 329 -0.63 8.47 -15.49
CA ASP A 329 -0.06 7.23 -16.02
C ASP A 329 0.87 6.59 -14.98
N LEU A 330 0.76 5.28 -14.75
CA LEU A 330 1.76 4.52 -13.99
C LEU A 330 3.05 4.39 -14.83
N VAL A 331 4.13 5.05 -14.40
CA VAL A 331 5.42 5.09 -15.12
C VAL A 331 6.36 3.97 -14.66
N ALA A 332 6.53 3.84 -13.34
CA ALA A 332 7.49 2.91 -12.76
C ALA A 332 7.15 2.59 -11.31
N GLU A 333 7.72 1.52 -10.79
CA GLU A 333 7.66 1.20 -9.36
C GLU A 333 8.99 0.65 -8.87
N TRP A 334 9.52 1.28 -7.82
CA TRP A 334 10.76 0.91 -7.15
C TRP A 334 10.50 0.28 -5.79
N LYS A 335 11.37 -0.66 -5.40
CA LYS A 335 11.27 -1.42 -4.16
C LYS A 335 12.61 -1.54 -3.46
N TYR A 336 12.58 -1.35 -2.14
CA TYR A 336 13.70 -1.63 -1.26
C TYR A 336 13.55 -3.01 -0.64
N PHE A 337 14.22 -4.01 -1.22
CA PHE A 337 14.07 -5.42 -0.83
C PHE A 337 14.17 -5.68 0.69
N PRO A 338 15.15 -5.10 1.43
CA PRO A 338 15.28 -5.37 2.87
C PRO A 338 14.05 -4.98 3.72
N LEU A 339 13.18 -4.10 3.23
CA LEU A 339 11.98 -3.68 3.94
C LEU A 339 10.69 -4.37 3.46
N LEU A 340 10.68 -5.03 2.29
CA LEU A 340 9.47 -5.63 1.72
C LEU A 340 8.81 -6.64 2.66
N ARG A 341 9.62 -7.54 3.24
CA ARG A 341 9.14 -8.54 4.21
C ARG A 341 8.49 -7.87 5.43
N GLN A 342 9.13 -6.84 5.98
CA GLN A 342 8.63 -6.10 7.15
C GLN A 342 7.29 -5.42 6.82
N VAL A 343 7.21 -4.66 5.74
CA VAL A 343 5.98 -3.92 5.42
C VAL A 343 4.82 -4.85 5.07
N ARG A 344 5.08 -6.02 4.46
CA ARG A 344 4.05 -7.04 4.23
C ARG A 344 3.49 -7.63 5.52
N MET A 345 4.34 -7.90 6.51
CA MET A 345 3.89 -8.30 7.86
C MET A 345 3.06 -7.20 8.52
N GLN A 346 3.52 -5.95 8.48
CA GLN A 346 2.77 -4.82 9.04
C GLN A 346 1.40 -4.66 8.36
N ASP A 347 1.35 -4.84 7.05
CA ASP A 347 0.11 -4.79 6.28
C ASP A 347 -0.88 -5.89 6.72
N SER A 348 -0.41 -7.13 6.94
CA SER A 348 -1.27 -8.21 7.44
C SER A 348 -1.74 -7.99 8.87
N VAL A 349 -0.89 -7.39 9.72
CA VAL A 349 -1.22 -6.98 11.08
C VAL A 349 -2.35 -5.94 11.07
N PHE A 350 -2.21 -4.86 10.31
CA PHE A 350 -3.24 -3.80 10.28
C PHE A 350 -4.52 -4.27 9.60
N GLN A 351 -4.44 -5.09 8.55
CA GLN A 351 -5.62 -5.69 7.96
C GLN A 351 -6.35 -6.61 8.95
N SER A 352 -5.62 -7.33 9.80
CA SER A 352 -6.22 -8.15 10.87
C SER A 352 -6.90 -7.29 11.93
N ILE A 353 -6.21 -6.26 12.44
CA ILE A 353 -6.76 -5.32 13.44
C ILE A 353 -8.05 -4.68 12.90
N TYR A 354 -8.02 -4.18 11.66
CA TYR A 354 -9.16 -3.54 11.02
C TYR A 354 -10.28 -4.50 10.63
N ALA A 355 -10.02 -5.79 10.43
CA ALA A 355 -11.06 -6.78 10.28
C ALA A 355 -11.76 -7.07 11.62
N TRP A 356 -11.00 -7.14 12.73
CA TRP A 356 -11.56 -7.44 14.05
C TRP A 356 -12.41 -6.31 14.62
N MET A 357 -12.07 -5.05 14.31
CA MET A 357 -12.82 -3.89 14.83
C MET A 357 -14.31 -3.91 14.45
N PRO A 358 -14.70 -3.93 13.17
CA PRO A 358 -16.10 -4.07 12.77
C PRO A 358 -16.60 -5.51 12.80
N GLY A 359 -15.76 -6.50 12.46
CA GLY A 359 -16.19 -7.90 12.33
C GLY A 359 -16.41 -8.60 13.66
N LEU A 360 -15.61 -8.26 14.68
CA LEU A 360 -15.63 -8.88 16.00
C LEU A 360 -15.88 -7.87 17.14
N ASN A 361 -16.29 -6.64 16.81
CA ASN A 361 -16.52 -5.55 17.76
C ASN A 361 -15.31 -5.27 18.69
N TYR A 362 -14.09 -5.39 18.16
CA TYR A 362 -12.89 -5.00 18.90
C TYR A 362 -12.78 -3.49 19.02
N SER A 363 -12.33 -3.01 20.18
CA SER A 363 -12.11 -1.58 20.43
C SER A 363 -10.93 -1.35 21.37
N PHE A 364 -10.34 -0.17 21.28
CA PHE A 364 -9.32 0.28 22.22
C PHE A 364 -9.97 0.79 23.50
N TYR A 365 -9.38 0.40 24.63
CA TYR A 365 -9.82 0.82 25.95
C TYR A 365 -8.78 1.72 26.61
N PRO A 366 -9.21 2.69 27.44
CA PRO A 366 -8.30 3.56 28.15
C PRO A 366 -7.26 2.77 28.95
N ASN A 367 -6.01 3.15 28.79
CA ASN A 367 -4.89 2.57 29.51
C ASN A 367 -4.06 3.71 30.09
N TRP A 368 -4.02 3.80 31.42
CA TRP A 368 -3.35 4.91 32.11
C TRP A 368 -1.85 4.98 31.80
N TRP A 369 -1.20 3.85 31.49
CA TRP A 369 0.20 3.82 31.10
C TRP A 369 0.41 4.43 29.71
N ILE A 370 -0.43 4.09 28.73
CA ILE A 370 -0.37 4.70 27.38
C ILE A 370 -0.69 6.20 27.44
N THR A 371 -1.71 6.60 28.19
CA THR A 371 -2.01 8.02 28.41
C THR A 371 -0.81 8.74 29.02
N THR A 372 -0.19 8.16 30.05
CA THR A 372 1.01 8.72 30.67
C THR A 372 2.16 8.83 29.66
N GLN A 373 2.39 7.81 28.83
CA GLN A 373 3.40 7.84 27.77
C GLN A 373 3.12 8.95 26.74
N ALA A 374 1.86 9.14 26.34
CA ALA A 374 1.49 10.21 25.42
C ALA A 374 1.79 11.59 26.01
N TYR A 375 1.43 11.83 27.28
CA TYR A 375 1.71 13.09 27.96
C TYR A 375 3.22 13.31 28.16
N ILE A 376 3.97 12.29 28.58
CA ILE A 376 5.43 12.36 28.70
C ILE A 376 6.05 12.65 27.34
N GLY A 377 5.65 11.93 26.29
CA GLY A 377 6.14 12.14 24.93
C GLY A 377 5.89 13.58 24.47
N LYS A 378 4.69 14.12 24.71
CA LYS A 378 4.35 15.51 24.40
C LYS A 378 5.19 16.49 25.20
N SER A 379 5.41 16.25 26.49
CA SER A 379 6.28 17.09 27.34
C SER A 379 7.74 17.06 26.90
N ILE A 380 8.29 15.88 26.60
CA ILE A 380 9.66 15.71 26.05
C ILE A 380 9.79 16.47 24.73
N ARG A 381 8.76 16.41 23.87
CA ARG A 381 8.71 17.16 22.61
C ARG A 381 8.68 18.68 22.79
N TYR A 382 7.94 19.18 23.77
CA TYR A 382 7.95 20.62 24.12
C TYR A 382 9.30 21.10 24.66
N LEU A 383 10.07 20.22 25.31
CA LEU A 383 11.43 20.51 25.78
C LEU A 383 12.48 20.45 24.65
N GLY A 384 12.07 20.18 23.41
CA GLY A 384 12.93 20.19 22.22
C GLY A 384 13.54 18.84 21.84
N PHE A 385 13.24 17.76 22.56
CA PHE A 385 13.70 16.40 22.23
C PHE A 385 12.69 15.69 21.30
N MET A 386 13.12 14.69 20.53
CA MET A 386 12.25 13.95 19.57
C MET A 386 11.54 14.86 18.55
N SER A 387 12.16 15.98 18.15
CA SER A 387 11.61 16.89 17.14
C SER A 387 11.31 16.22 15.81
N ASP A 388 11.99 15.11 15.54
CA ASP A 388 11.95 14.36 14.30
C ASP A 388 10.94 13.20 14.34
N GLU A 389 10.20 13.04 15.45
CA GLU A 389 9.19 11.99 15.60
C GLU A 389 7.76 12.55 15.62
N PHE A 390 7.52 13.66 16.30
CA PHE A 390 6.19 14.26 16.44
C PHE A 390 6.26 15.80 16.44
N PRO A 391 5.27 16.53 15.90
CA PRO A 391 5.21 17.97 16.03
C PRO A 391 4.66 18.39 17.41
N THR A 392 4.95 19.62 17.85
CA THR A 392 4.42 20.16 19.12
C THR A 392 2.89 20.33 19.12
N TYR A 393 2.29 20.49 17.94
CA TYR A 393 0.86 20.73 17.76
C TYR A 393 0.02 19.44 17.55
N MET A 394 0.63 18.25 17.61
CA MET A 394 -0.12 17.00 17.52
C MET A 394 -1.15 16.90 18.66
N PRO A 395 -2.44 16.59 18.37
CA PRO A 395 -3.44 16.35 19.40
C PRO A 395 -3.05 15.15 20.28
N ILE A 396 -3.31 15.24 21.59
CA ILE A 396 -2.92 14.17 22.53
C ILE A 396 -3.68 12.87 22.24
N GLN A 397 -4.94 12.98 21.82
CA GLN A 397 -5.78 11.84 21.45
C GLN A 397 -5.24 11.10 20.21
N THR A 398 -4.68 11.84 19.25
CA THR A 398 -3.99 11.26 18.10
C THR A 398 -2.74 10.51 18.55
N MET A 399 -1.92 11.09 19.44
CA MET A 399 -0.75 10.41 20.02
C MET A 399 -1.13 9.13 20.76
N GLU A 400 -2.16 9.18 21.61
CA GLU A 400 -2.67 8.01 22.33
C GLU A 400 -3.13 6.91 21.36
N SER A 401 -3.89 7.28 20.33
CA SER A 401 -4.35 6.34 19.30
C SER A 401 -3.16 5.68 18.59
N VAL A 402 -2.17 6.47 18.15
CA VAL A 402 -0.96 5.93 17.50
C VAL A 402 -0.23 4.95 18.42
N LEU A 403 -0.02 5.29 19.69
CA LEU A 403 0.64 4.41 20.67
C LEU A 403 -0.15 3.13 20.96
N GLN A 404 -1.49 3.22 21.01
CA GLN A 404 -2.36 2.07 21.17
C GLN A 404 -2.22 1.08 20.01
N PHE A 405 -2.31 1.58 18.78
CA PHE A 405 -2.09 0.75 17.59
C PHE A 405 -0.68 0.19 17.55
N GLU A 406 0.34 1.00 17.81
CA GLU A 406 1.73 0.56 17.83
C GLU A 406 1.96 -0.56 18.87
N THR A 407 1.35 -0.48 20.04
CA THR A 407 1.48 -1.51 21.07
C THR A 407 0.91 -2.86 20.61
N VAL A 408 -0.32 -2.85 20.06
CA VAL A 408 -0.95 -4.07 19.52
C VAL A 408 -0.15 -4.61 18.33
N SER A 409 0.25 -3.72 17.41
CA SER A 409 0.97 -4.09 16.20
C SER A 409 2.36 -4.66 16.49
N LYS A 410 3.08 -4.14 17.50
CA LYS A 410 4.36 -4.69 17.95
C LYS A 410 4.22 -6.12 18.47
N ALA A 411 3.19 -6.40 19.27
CA ALA A 411 2.93 -7.74 19.78
C ALA A 411 2.62 -8.73 18.64
N LEU A 412 1.76 -8.34 17.70
CA LEU A 412 1.40 -9.15 16.54
C LEU A 412 2.58 -9.37 15.59
N GLU A 413 3.33 -8.32 15.25
CA GLU A 413 4.49 -8.42 14.37
C GLU A 413 5.59 -9.29 14.99
N ALA A 414 5.88 -9.14 16.29
CA ALA A 414 6.86 -9.99 16.98
C ALA A 414 6.46 -11.48 16.94
N ASN A 415 5.17 -11.77 17.13
CA ASN A 415 4.64 -13.12 16.98
C ASN A 415 4.77 -13.64 15.53
N LEU A 416 4.42 -12.83 14.53
CA LEU A 416 4.59 -13.20 13.12
C LEU A 416 6.05 -13.43 12.75
N GLN A 417 6.98 -12.58 13.19
CA GLN A 417 8.41 -12.77 12.92
C GLN A 417 8.90 -14.13 13.41
N LYS A 418 8.45 -14.57 14.60
CA LYS A 418 8.75 -15.90 15.12
C LYS A 418 8.14 -16.99 14.24
N ILE A 419 6.84 -16.89 13.95
CA ILE A 419 6.14 -17.89 13.13
C ILE A 419 6.75 -17.99 11.73
N GLU A 420 7.03 -16.87 11.07
CA GLU A 420 7.66 -16.85 9.75
C GLU A 420 9.04 -17.51 9.76
N ASN A 421 9.86 -17.28 10.79
CA ASN A 421 11.19 -17.90 10.88
C ASN A 421 11.08 -19.43 11.04
N ASP A 422 10.17 -19.89 11.89
CA ASP A 422 9.88 -21.31 12.08
C ASP A 422 9.30 -21.92 10.78
N TYR A 423 8.36 -21.22 10.14
CA TYR A 423 7.73 -21.60 8.89
C TYR A 423 8.77 -21.71 7.77
N TYR A 424 9.65 -20.71 7.61
CA TYR A 424 10.71 -20.70 6.61
C TYR A 424 11.72 -21.81 6.84
N THR A 425 12.13 -22.06 8.09
CA THR A 425 13.04 -23.17 8.42
C THR A 425 12.42 -24.53 8.10
N ALA A 426 11.11 -24.68 8.32
CA ALA A 426 10.40 -25.92 8.05
C ALA A 426 10.06 -26.14 6.56
N LYS A 427 9.80 -25.06 5.81
CA LYS A 427 9.22 -25.12 4.45
C LYS A 427 10.14 -24.61 3.35
N GLY A 428 11.09 -23.75 3.66
CA GLY A 428 11.98 -23.09 2.71
C GLY A 428 11.36 -21.87 2.01
N TYR A 429 10.23 -21.35 2.51
CA TYR A 429 9.53 -20.19 1.96
C TYR A 429 8.69 -19.49 3.04
N LEU A 430 8.26 -18.25 2.78
CA LEU A 430 7.49 -17.42 3.71
C LEU A 430 5.98 -17.74 3.63
N PRO A 431 5.20 -17.55 4.71
CA PRO A 431 3.76 -17.76 4.68
C PRO A 431 3.04 -16.75 3.76
N SER A 432 1.88 -17.17 3.26
CA SER A 432 0.99 -16.33 2.46
C SER A 432 0.40 -15.22 3.31
N PHE A 433 -0.14 -14.19 2.65
CA PHE A 433 -0.80 -13.09 3.34
C PHE A 433 -2.00 -13.58 4.17
N GLN A 434 -2.78 -14.53 3.63
CA GLN A 434 -3.88 -15.15 4.34
C GLN A 434 -3.40 -15.98 5.55
N GLU A 435 -2.33 -16.77 5.41
CA GLU A 435 -1.75 -17.51 6.54
C GLU A 435 -1.29 -16.56 7.65
N MET A 436 -0.65 -15.42 7.33
CA MET A 436 -0.31 -14.40 8.33
C MET A 436 -1.55 -13.85 9.05
N MET A 437 -2.65 -13.60 8.34
CA MET A 437 -3.90 -13.17 8.97
C MET A 437 -4.51 -14.26 9.87
N ILE A 438 -4.42 -15.53 9.47
CA ILE A 438 -4.84 -16.67 10.30
C ILE A 438 -3.99 -16.73 11.57
N PHE A 439 -2.66 -16.62 11.45
CA PHE A 439 -1.75 -16.63 12.59
C PHE A 439 -2.00 -15.46 13.55
N ASN A 440 -2.27 -14.27 13.03
CA ASN A 440 -2.69 -13.13 13.84
C ASN A 440 -3.98 -13.41 14.60
N ASN A 441 -4.97 -14.04 13.95
CA ASN A 441 -6.24 -14.37 14.58
C ASN A 441 -6.10 -15.46 15.65
N ASP A 442 -5.26 -16.46 15.42
CA ASP A 442 -4.97 -17.51 16.40
C ASP A 442 -4.23 -16.94 17.62
N TYR A 443 -3.27 -16.04 17.39
CA TYR A 443 -2.58 -15.33 18.47
C TYR A 443 -3.52 -14.41 19.26
N ARG A 444 -4.41 -13.69 18.58
CA ARG A 444 -5.48 -12.92 19.22
C ARG A 444 -6.34 -13.80 20.13
N LYS A 445 -6.79 -14.95 19.64
CA LYS A 445 -7.62 -15.89 20.43
C LYS A 445 -6.88 -16.36 21.68
N ALA A 446 -5.62 -16.78 21.52
CA ALA A 446 -4.80 -17.22 22.65
C ALA A 446 -4.59 -16.10 23.68
N ASP A 447 -4.26 -14.89 23.24
CA ASP A 447 -4.08 -13.73 24.12
C ASP A 447 -5.37 -13.34 24.86
N CYS A 448 -6.50 -13.45 24.17
CA CYS A 448 -7.82 -13.20 24.74
C CYS A 448 -8.16 -14.19 25.87
N LEU A 449 -7.88 -15.48 25.66
CA LEU A 449 -8.11 -16.52 26.67
C LEU A 449 -7.24 -16.29 27.92
N LEU A 450 -5.97 -15.89 27.73
CA LEU A 450 -5.11 -15.49 28.85
C LEU A 450 -5.72 -14.32 29.64
N TYR A 451 -6.22 -13.29 28.94
CA TYR A 451 -6.90 -12.16 29.58
C TYR A 451 -8.14 -12.59 30.37
N GLN A 452 -9.00 -13.45 29.81
CA GLN A 452 -10.21 -13.95 30.49
C GLN A 452 -9.88 -14.78 31.74
N GLU A 453 -8.76 -15.50 31.73
CA GLU A 453 -8.27 -16.27 32.87
C GLU A 453 -7.56 -15.40 33.94
N GLY A 454 -7.49 -14.07 33.74
CA GLY A 454 -6.77 -13.15 34.62
C GLY A 454 -5.25 -13.32 34.56
N LYS A 455 -4.74 -13.98 33.51
CA LYS A 455 -3.30 -14.12 33.25
C LYS A 455 -2.79 -12.90 32.47
N SER A 456 -1.46 -12.81 32.38
CA SER A 456 -0.83 -11.76 31.56
C SER A 456 -1.21 -11.95 30.09
N SER A 457 -1.87 -10.95 29.52
CA SER A 457 -2.12 -10.81 28.09
C SER A 457 -1.24 -9.71 27.52
N GLU A 458 -0.71 -9.93 26.32
CA GLU A 458 0.16 -9.04 25.57
C GLU A 458 -0.57 -7.76 25.13
N PHE A 459 -1.84 -7.87 24.69
CA PHE A 459 -2.57 -6.68 24.25
C PHE A 459 -4.07 -6.63 24.59
N HIS A 460 -4.71 -7.72 25.03
CA HIS A 460 -6.15 -7.69 25.36
C HIS A 460 -6.53 -6.75 26.54
N ASN A 461 -5.56 -6.37 27.35
CA ASN A 461 -5.72 -5.29 28.34
C ASN A 461 -6.09 -3.94 27.71
N ILE A 462 -5.67 -3.67 26.47
CA ILE A 462 -5.87 -2.39 25.77
C ILE A 462 -6.75 -2.51 24.52
N PHE A 463 -6.84 -3.69 23.90
CA PHE A 463 -7.58 -3.89 22.66
C PHE A 463 -8.30 -5.24 22.68
N ARG A 464 -9.63 -5.21 22.80
CA ARG A 464 -10.44 -6.41 23.01
C ARG A 464 -11.85 -6.28 22.42
N GLY A 465 -12.43 -7.41 22.07
CA GLY A 465 -13.85 -7.56 21.73
C GLY A 465 -14.67 -8.12 22.90
N PRO A 466 -15.98 -8.34 22.71
CA PRO A 466 -16.86 -8.92 23.72
C PRO A 466 -16.58 -10.42 23.95
N THR A 467 -16.02 -11.11 22.95
CA THR A 467 -15.75 -12.55 22.96
C THR A 467 -14.35 -12.82 22.41
N CYS A 468 -13.78 -13.97 22.76
CA CYS A 468 -12.53 -14.42 22.17
C CYS A 468 -12.72 -15.09 20.81
N GLU A 469 -13.93 -15.54 20.48
CA GLU A 469 -14.21 -16.19 19.18
C GLU A 469 -14.03 -15.26 17.99
#